data_AF-A0A960QL03-F1
#
_entry.id   AF-A0A960QL03-F1
#
_cell.length_a   1.000
_cell.length_b   1.000
_cell.length_c   1.000
_cell.angle_alpha   90.00
_cell.angle_beta   90.00
_cell.angle_gamma   90.00
#
_symmetry.space_group_name_H-M   'P 1'
#
loop_
_entity.id
_entity.type
_entity.pdbx_description
1 polymer ?
#
loop_
_entity_poly.entity_id
_entity_poly.type
_entity_poly.pdbx_seq_one_letter_code
_entity_poly.pdbx_strand_id
1 'polypeptide(L)'
;MVQTYQNHTTALQDRRVTLVRCFPMPVGLYFRLLCWTAVLVTALSPLQAEPLPVNFSREVLPILSDRCFHCHGPDPGHRKADLRLDLESGATRSLDGTRPI
;
A
#
# COMPACT_ATOMS: atom_id res chain seq x y z
N MET A 1 22.73 63.81 40.89
CA MET A 1 23.41 63.52 39.60
C MET A 1 23.07 62.12 39.03
N VAL A 2 21.85 61.60 39.27
CA VAL A 2 21.45 60.23 38.89
C VAL A 2 20.23 60.30 37.95
N GLN A 3 20.38 61.01 36.83
CA GLN A 3 19.26 61.25 35.88
C GLN A 3 19.61 60.99 34.41
N THR A 4 20.83 60.53 34.09
CA THR A 4 21.24 60.25 32.70
C THR A 4 21.22 58.78 32.32
N TYR A 5 20.97 57.85 33.26
CA TYR A 5 21.03 56.40 32.98
C TYR A 5 19.69 55.76 32.58
N GLN A 6 18.54 56.43 32.79
CA GLN A 6 17.22 55.85 32.50
C GLN A 6 16.71 56.07 31.06
N ASN A 7 17.43 56.83 30.23
CA ASN A 7 16.92 57.25 28.91
C ASN A 7 17.34 56.29 27.77
N HIS A 8 18.24 55.34 28.04
CA HIS A 8 18.78 54.44 27.02
C HIS A 8 18.06 53.08 26.93
N THR A 9 17.23 52.72 27.91
CA THR A 9 16.54 51.41 27.93
C THR A 9 15.17 51.43 27.25
N THR A 10 14.63 52.59 26.88
CA THR A 10 13.30 52.71 26.24
C THR A 10 13.34 52.54 24.72
N ALA A 11 14.52 52.57 24.07
CA ALA A 11 14.65 52.45 22.62
C ALA A 11 14.72 50.99 22.09
N LEU A 12 14.85 49.98 22.97
CA LEU A 12 14.91 48.57 22.57
C LEU A 12 13.65 47.76 22.93
N GLN A 13 12.62 48.41 23.49
CA GLN A 13 11.33 47.80 23.83
C GLN A 13 10.21 48.22 22.87
N ASP A 14 10.55 48.60 21.62
CA ASP A 14 9.57 48.91 20.57
C ASP A 14 9.85 48.11 19.28
N ARG A 15 10.20 46.83 19.45
CA ARG A 15 10.31 45.86 18.34
C ARG A 15 9.56 44.55 18.58
N ARG A 16 8.85 44.41 19.70
CA ARG A 16 8.15 43.16 20.07
C ARG A 16 6.64 43.16 19.83
N VAL A 17 6.03 44.25 19.33
CA VAL A 17 4.56 44.29 19.11
C VAL A 17 4.18 44.19 17.62
N THR A 18 5.15 44.25 16.70
CA THR A 18 4.92 44.12 15.24
C THR A 18 5.19 42.72 14.70
N LEU A 19 5.39 41.71 15.56
CA LEU A 19 5.57 40.30 15.14
C LEU A 19 4.45 39.36 15.62
N VAL A 20 3.35 39.88 16.16
CA VAL A 20 2.10 39.12 16.38
C VAL A 20 1.01 39.59 15.40
N ARG A 21 1.42 40.14 14.25
CA ARG A 21 0.52 40.51 13.14
C ARG A 21 0.92 39.88 11.81
N CYS A 22 1.79 38.86 11.84
CA CYS A 22 2.16 38.04 10.69
C CYS A 22 1.63 36.61 10.84
N PHE A 23 0.30 36.44 10.87
CA PHE A 23 -0.40 35.31 10.21
C PHE A 23 -1.94 35.47 10.24
N PRO A 24 -2.58 36.49 9.62
CA PRO A 24 -4.00 36.41 9.32
C PRO A 24 -4.18 35.83 7.91
N MET A 25 -3.66 34.64 7.67
CA MET A 25 -4.17 33.78 6.60
C MET A 25 -5.10 32.78 7.29
N PRO A 26 -6.34 32.59 6.82
CA PRO A 26 -7.32 31.78 7.54
C PRO A 26 -6.92 30.30 7.40
N VAL A 27 -6.08 29.82 8.33
CA VAL A 27 -5.76 28.39 8.49
C VAL A 27 -7.07 27.58 8.59
N GLY A 28 -8.13 28.17 9.15
CA GLY A 28 -9.48 27.60 9.17
C GLY A 28 -10.18 27.50 7.82
N LEU A 29 -9.92 28.38 6.86
CA LEU A 29 -10.47 28.27 5.49
C LEU A 29 -9.72 27.20 4.71
N TYR A 30 -8.39 27.14 4.84
CA TYR A 30 -7.59 26.06 4.27
C TYR A 30 -7.97 24.70 4.85
N PHE A 31 -8.21 24.61 6.16
CA PHE A 31 -8.70 23.40 6.81
C PHE A 31 -10.08 22.98 6.30
N ARG A 32 -11.01 23.94 6.14
CA ARG A 32 -12.34 23.68 5.56
C ARG A 32 -12.24 23.19 4.11
N LEU A 33 -11.39 23.81 3.28
CA LEU A 33 -11.17 23.40 1.91
C LEU A 33 -10.52 22.01 1.82
N LEU A 34 -9.54 21.70 2.68
CA LEU A 34 -8.91 20.38 2.77
C LEU A 34 -9.88 19.29 3.21
N CYS A 35 -10.72 19.56 4.21
CA CYS A 35 -11.75 18.62 4.63
C CYS A 35 -12.81 18.43 3.54
N TRP A 36 -13.18 19.48 2.81
CA TRP A 36 -14.20 19.41 1.77
C TRP A 36 -13.70 18.69 0.51
N THR A 37 -12.45 18.91 0.10
CA THR A 37 -11.81 18.16 -0.99
C THR A 37 -11.57 16.71 -0.60
N ALA A 38 -11.16 16.42 0.64
CA ALA A 38 -11.02 15.05 1.12
C ALA A 38 -12.35 14.28 1.05
N VAL A 39 -13.46 14.90 1.46
CA VAL A 39 -14.81 14.31 1.35
C VAL A 39 -15.18 14.06 -0.13
N LEU A 40 -14.92 15.02 -1.02
CA LEU A 40 -15.15 14.85 -2.45
C LEU A 40 -14.32 13.70 -3.05
N VAL A 41 -13.04 13.58 -2.70
CA VAL A 41 -12.18 12.51 -3.21
C VAL A 41 -12.65 11.13 -2.73
N THR A 42 -13.09 11.00 -1.48
CA THR A 42 -13.63 9.73 -0.96
C THR A 42 -14.93 9.30 -1.62
N ALA A 43 -15.72 10.23 -2.16
CA ALA A 43 -16.98 9.91 -2.83
C ALA A 43 -16.79 9.33 -4.25
N LEU A 44 -15.59 9.43 -4.83
CA LEU A 44 -15.26 8.93 -6.17
C LEU A 44 -14.51 7.59 -6.16
N SER A 45 -14.49 6.85 -5.04
CA SER A 45 -13.87 5.52 -5.03
C SER A 45 -14.61 4.57 -5.97
N PRO A 46 -13.91 3.91 -6.92
CA PRO A 46 -14.54 2.90 -7.75
C PRO A 46 -15.04 1.75 -6.85
N LEU A 47 -16.24 1.24 -7.14
CA LEU A 47 -16.70 -0.02 -6.57
C LEU A 47 -15.77 -1.11 -7.11
N GLN A 48 -15.01 -1.75 -6.21
CA GLN A 48 -14.19 -2.90 -6.56
C GLN A 48 -15.11 -4.01 -7.06
N ALA A 49 -14.90 -4.48 -8.28
CA ALA A 49 -15.55 -5.68 -8.77
C ALA A 49 -14.87 -6.89 -8.13
N GLU A 50 -15.67 -7.84 -7.63
CA GLU A 50 -15.14 -9.11 -7.18
C GLU A 50 -14.48 -9.84 -8.35
N PRO A 51 -13.27 -10.40 -8.19
CA PRO A 51 -12.64 -11.18 -9.23
C PRO A 51 -13.52 -12.40 -9.53
N LEU A 52 -13.71 -12.67 -10.82
CA LEU A 52 -14.42 -13.87 -11.27
C LEU A 52 -13.72 -15.12 -10.71
N PRO A 53 -14.47 -16.16 -10.33
CA PRO A 53 -13.88 -17.40 -9.86
C PRO A 53 -13.01 -18.04 -10.97
N VAL A 54 -11.77 -18.38 -10.63
CA VAL A 54 -10.81 -19.00 -11.55
C VAL A 54 -11.33 -20.38 -11.99
N ASN A 55 -11.42 -20.61 -13.29
CA ASN A 55 -11.77 -21.92 -13.83
C ASN A 55 -10.51 -22.76 -14.07
N PHE A 56 -10.22 -23.70 -13.16
CA PHE A 56 -9.02 -24.54 -13.23
C PHE A 56 -8.83 -25.20 -14.61
N SER A 57 -9.88 -25.80 -15.18
CA SER A 57 -9.78 -26.55 -16.44
C SER A 57 -9.48 -25.66 -17.65
N ARG A 58 -9.94 -24.40 -17.65
CA ARG A 58 -9.73 -23.47 -18.77
C ARG A 58 -8.50 -22.60 -18.61
N GLU A 59 -8.14 -22.25 -17.38
CA GLU A 59 -7.10 -21.26 -17.09
C GLU A 59 -5.79 -21.90 -16.62
N VAL A 60 -5.86 -22.91 -15.74
CA VAL A 60 -4.68 -23.48 -15.08
C VAL A 60 -4.19 -24.75 -15.76
N LEU A 61 -5.12 -25.65 -16.11
CA LEU A 61 -4.81 -26.95 -16.70
C LEU A 61 -3.99 -26.85 -18.01
N PRO A 62 -4.26 -25.92 -18.95
CA PRO A 62 -3.45 -25.79 -20.15
C PRO A 62 -1.98 -25.43 -19.84
N ILE A 63 -1.76 -24.62 -18.81
CA ILE A 63 -0.42 -24.20 -18.37
C ILE A 63 0.34 -25.40 -17.78
N LEU A 64 -0.31 -26.17 -16.90
CA LEU A 64 0.29 -27.35 -16.29
C LEU A 64 0.54 -28.47 -17.32
N SER A 65 -0.34 -28.61 -18.31
CA SER A 65 -0.15 -29.58 -19.39
C SER A 65 1.05 -29.24 -20.26
N ASP A 66 1.27 -27.96 -20.58
CA ASP A 66 2.38 -27.50 -21.42
C ASP A 66 3.73 -27.53 -20.68
N ARG A 67 3.74 -27.19 -19.38
CA ARG A 67 5.00 -26.97 -18.65
C ARG A 67 5.38 -28.06 -17.67
N CYS A 68 4.42 -28.82 -17.15
CA CYS A 68 4.65 -29.67 -15.98
C CYS A 68 4.41 -31.16 -16.26
N PHE A 69 3.33 -31.51 -16.95
CA PHE A 69 2.92 -32.92 -17.11
C PHE A 69 3.86 -33.76 -17.98
N HIS A 70 4.71 -33.13 -18.80
CA HIS A 70 5.77 -33.84 -19.52
C HIS A 70 6.74 -34.58 -18.58
N CYS A 71 6.99 -34.05 -17.37
CA CYS A 71 7.89 -34.65 -16.38
C CYS A 71 7.19 -35.12 -15.10
N HIS A 72 6.00 -34.60 -14.79
CA HIS A 72 5.28 -34.89 -13.54
C HIS A 72 3.81 -35.28 -13.80
N GLY A 73 3.55 -35.86 -14.96
CA GLY A 73 2.22 -36.29 -15.39
C GLY A 73 1.94 -37.78 -15.18
N PRO A 74 0.90 -38.30 -15.84
CA PRO A 74 0.44 -39.67 -15.65
C PRO A 74 1.40 -40.72 -16.22
N ASP A 75 2.30 -40.36 -17.13
CA ASP A 75 3.26 -41.29 -17.73
C ASP A 75 4.35 -41.68 -16.70
N PRO A 76 4.42 -42.95 -16.26
CA PRO A 76 5.42 -43.41 -15.31
C PRO A 76 6.84 -43.44 -15.92
N GLY A 77 7.00 -43.56 -17.23
CA GLY A 77 8.30 -43.66 -17.89
C GLY A 77 9.10 -42.36 -17.89
N HIS A 78 8.39 -41.23 -17.84
CA HIS A 78 8.98 -39.88 -17.84
C HIS A 78 8.80 -39.15 -16.51
N ARG A 79 8.21 -39.83 -15.49
CA ARG A 79 7.89 -39.21 -14.20
C ARG A 79 9.15 -39.02 -13.36
N LYS A 80 9.44 -37.76 -13.03
CA LYS A 80 10.53 -37.38 -12.13
C LYS A 80 10.04 -37.30 -10.69
N ALA A 81 10.93 -37.66 -9.75
CA ALA A 81 10.71 -37.59 -8.31
C ALA A 81 9.42 -38.29 -7.81
N ASP A 82 8.88 -39.24 -8.59
CA ASP A 82 7.57 -39.89 -8.38
C ASP A 82 6.43 -38.88 -8.07
N LEU A 83 6.56 -37.65 -8.57
CA LEU A 83 5.63 -36.56 -8.31
C LEU A 83 4.56 -36.52 -9.41
N ARG A 84 3.30 -36.45 -8.97
CA ARG A 84 2.11 -36.37 -9.82
C ARG A 84 1.38 -35.06 -9.62
N LEU A 85 1.57 -34.11 -10.53
CA LEU A 85 0.91 -32.80 -10.48
C LEU A 85 -0.49 -32.81 -11.12
N ASP A 86 -0.83 -33.90 -11.81
CA ASP A 86 -2.15 -34.11 -12.43
C ASP A 86 -3.23 -34.54 -11.40
N LEU A 87 -2.80 -34.97 -10.21
CA LEU A 87 -3.68 -35.35 -9.11
C LEU A 87 -3.50 -34.39 -7.93
N GLU A 88 -4.62 -33.99 -7.32
CA GLU A 88 -4.61 -33.13 -6.13
C GLU A 88 -3.76 -33.71 -4.99
N SER A 89 -3.90 -35.02 -4.73
CA SER A 89 -3.15 -35.71 -3.69
C SER A 89 -1.65 -35.77 -3.96
N GLY A 90 -1.25 -35.85 -5.24
CA GLY A 90 0.16 -35.82 -5.63
C GLY A 90 0.74 -34.41 -5.57
N ALA A 91 -0.05 -33.41 -5.93
CA ALA A 91 0.34 -32.00 -5.92
C ALA A 91 0.50 -31.42 -4.51
N THR A 92 -0.30 -31.88 -3.54
CA THR A 92 -0.30 -31.36 -2.16
C THR A 92 0.54 -32.18 -1.18
N ARG A 93 1.00 -33.38 -1.58
CA ARG A 93 1.85 -34.24 -0.75
C ARG A 93 3.19 -33.55 -0.49
N SER A 94 3.60 -33.51 0.78
CA SER A 94 4.93 -33.02 1.12
C SER A 94 6.02 -33.99 0.65
N LEU A 95 7.01 -33.44 -0.06
CA LEU A 95 8.23 -34.12 -0.48
C LEU A 95 9.41 -33.39 0.16
N ASP A 96 10.27 -34.13 0.86
CA ASP A 96 11.48 -33.60 1.52
C ASP A 96 11.21 -32.36 2.40
N GLY A 97 10.10 -32.36 3.13
CA GLY A 97 9.71 -31.27 4.02
C GLY A 97 9.16 -30.02 3.31
N THR A 98 9.02 -30.04 1.99
CA THR A 98 8.48 -28.92 1.18
C THR A 98 7.15 -29.33 0.52
N ARG A 99 6.24 -28.36 0.35
CA ARG A 99 4.98 -28.56 -0.39
C ARG A 99 5.17 -28.09 -1.83
N PRO A 100 4.95 -28.96 -2.84
CA PRO A 100 5.27 -28.62 -4.22
C PRO A 100 4.33 -27.57 -4.84
N ILE A 101 3.09 -27.42 -4.33
CA ILE A 101 2.17 -26.28 -4.53
C ILE A 101 1.20 -26.11 -3.35
#